data_AF-A0AAW9QUT1-F1
#
_entry.id   AF-A0AAW9QUT1-F1
#
_cell.length_a   1.000
_cell.length_b   1.000
_cell.length_c   1.000
_cell.angle_alpha   90.00
_cell.angle_beta   90.00
_cell.angle_gamma   90.00
#
_symmetry.space_group_name_H-M   'P 1'
#
loop_
_entity.id
_entity.type
_entity.pdbx_description
1 polymer ?
#
loop_
_entity_poly.entity_id
_entity_poly.type
_entity_poly.pdbx_seq_one_letter_code
_entity_poly.pdbx_strand_id
1 'polypeptide(L)'
;MADLMIEDLMEQLVEMGGSDMHIQAGAPVYFRISGKLGPINEEILSPQDCQKLIFSMLNNTQRKELEQNWELDCSYGIKGLARFRVNVYKERGSFAACLRALSSKIPNFDQLNLPNIVREMAERPRGLILVTGQTGSGKTTTLAAILDLINRTRSEHILTVEDPIEYVFPNIKSLFHQRQKGEDTKSFANALKAALREDPDIVLVGEMRDLETISLAISAAETGHLVFGTLHTNSAAGTVDRIIDVFPANQQAQIRAMLSNSLIAVFSQNLVKKKNPKPGEFGRAMVQEIMVITPAIANLIREGKAPQIYSAIQTGMKLGMQTMEQGLANLVVSGVVSFEEAISKSARPDELQRLVSGAGAASMKAKTKV
;
A
#
# COMPACT_ATOMS: atom_id res chain seq x y z
N MET A 1 23.42 -28.93 -21.74
CA MET A 1 23.17 -27.90 -20.71
C MET A 1 21.80 -28.21 -20.15
N ALA A 2 21.65 -28.21 -18.83
CA ALA A 2 20.32 -28.38 -18.23
C ALA A 2 19.45 -27.23 -18.71
N ASP A 3 18.25 -27.52 -19.23
CA ASP A 3 17.32 -26.47 -19.65
C ASP A 3 16.87 -25.72 -18.38
N LEU A 4 17.51 -24.59 -18.09
CA LEU A 4 17.10 -23.70 -17.00
C LEU A 4 15.66 -23.24 -17.24
N MET A 5 14.76 -23.59 -16.34
CA MET A 5 13.39 -23.07 -16.33
C MET A 5 13.30 -21.86 -15.41
N ILE A 6 12.54 -20.84 -15.83
CA ILE A 6 12.43 -19.60 -15.07
C ILE A 6 11.68 -19.84 -13.74
N GLU A 7 10.75 -20.79 -13.74
CA GLU A 7 9.95 -21.17 -12.57
C GLU A 7 10.83 -21.78 -11.47
N ASP A 8 11.79 -22.65 -11.83
CA ASP A 8 12.73 -23.24 -10.87
C ASP A 8 13.64 -22.17 -10.23
N LEU A 9 14.10 -21.20 -11.02
CA LEU A 9 14.88 -20.07 -10.51
C LEU A 9 14.07 -19.19 -9.55
N MET A 10 12.79 -18.99 -9.86
CA MET A 10 11.88 -18.25 -8.98
C MET A 10 11.60 -18.99 -7.67
N GLU A 11 11.42 -20.31 -7.72
CA GLU A 11 11.27 -21.16 -6.52
C GLU A 11 12.53 -21.08 -5.66
N GLN A 12 13.70 -21.26 -6.25
CA GLN A 12 14.98 -21.14 -5.57
C GLN A 12 15.16 -19.76 -4.91
N LEU A 13 14.77 -18.66 -5.59
CA LEU A 13 14.83 -17.31 -5.01
C LEU A 13 14.01 -17.22 -3.72
N VAL A 14 12.79 -17.76 -3.72
CA VAL A 14 11.88 -17.72 -2.58
C VAL A 14 12.39 -18.62 -1.45
N GLU A 15 12.83 -19.84 -1.75
CA GLU A 15 13.39 -20.78 -0.76
C GLU A 15 14.63 -20.22 -0.05
N MET A 16 15.48 -19.51 -0.79
CA MET A 16 16.67 -18.85 -0.23
C MET A 16 16.34 -17.55 0.52
N GLY A 17 15.07 -17.13 0.57
CA GLY A 17 14.65 -15.86 1.19
C GLY A 17 15.18 -14.63 0.46
N GLY A 18 15.39 -14.74 -0.86
CA GLY A 18 15.82 -13.65 -1.72
C GLY A 18 14.71 -12.64 -2.00
N SER A 19 15.09 -11.37 -2.20
CA SER A 19 14.16 -10.28 -2.52
C SER A 19 14.06 -10.00 -4.01
N ASP A 20 15.17 -10.09 -4.74
CA ASP A 20 15.26 -9.73 -6.15
C ASP A 20 16.13 -10.75 -6.92
N MET A 21 15.75 -11.06 -8.15
CA MET A 21 16.51 -11.85 -9.13
C MET A 21 16.86 -10.97 -10.33
N HIS A 22 18.09 -11.08 -10.82
CA HIS A 22 18.60 -10.35 -11.97
C HIS A 22 19.11 -11.31 -13.04
N ILE A 23 18.69 -11.07 -14.29
CA ILE A 23 19.03 -11.85 -15.48
C ILE A 23 19.64 -10.89 -16.50
N GLN A 24 20.85 -11.20 -16.98
CA GLN A 24 21.53 -10.43 -18.03
C GLN A 24 22.50 -11.33 -18.82
N ALA A 25 22.77 -10.96 -20.07
CA ALA A 25 23.71 -11.68 -20.91
C ALA A 25 25.16 -11.44 -20.44
N GLY A 26 25.99 -12.47 -20.50
CA GLY A 26 27.41 -12.40 -20.10
C GLY A 26 27.64 -12.48 -18.59
N ALA A 27 26.63 -12.83 -17.81
CA ALA A 27 26.75 -13.11 -16.37
C ALA A 27 25.85 -14.29 -15.96
N PRO A 28 26.13 -14.94 -14.80
CA PRO A 28 25.19 -15.86 -14.19
C PRO A 28 23.95 -15.13 -13.66
N VAL A 29 22.94 -15.90 -13.24
CA VAL A 29 21.79 -15.35 -12.52
C VAL A 29 22.24 -14.83 -11.15
N TYR A 30 21.79 -13.63 -10.78
CA TYR A 30 22.09 -13.04 -9.48
C TYR A 30 20.85 -12.95 -8.61
N PHE A 31 20.96 -13.33 -7.34
CA PHE A 31 19.95 -13.08 -6.32
C PHE A 31 20.43 -12.00 -5.35
N ARG A 32 19.47 -11.22 -4.87
CA ARG A 32 19.64 -10.36 -3.70
C ARG A 32 19.08 -11.05 -2.47
N ILE A 33 19.94 -11.47 -1.55
CA ILE A 33 19.54 -12.13 -0.31
C ILE A 33 19.99 -11.25 0.87
N SER A 34 19.04 -10.85 1.72
CA SER A 34 19.31 -9.94 2.85
C SER A 34 20.08 -8.67 2.44
N GLY A 35 19.72 -8.10 1.28
CA GLY A 35 20.32 -6.88 0.73
C GLY A 35 21.63 -7.08 -0.05
N LYS A 36 22.27 -8.25 0.04
CA LYS A 36 23.52 -8.56 -0.67
C LYS A 36 23.23 -9.23 -2.01
N LEU A 37 23.84 -8.72 -3.08
CA LEU A 37 23.71 -9.26 -4.43
C LEU A 37 24.83 -10.27 -4.68
N GLY A 38 24.50 -11.48 -5.16
CA GLY A 38 25.49 -12.51 -5.47
C GLY A 38 24.99 -13.52 -6.52
N PRO A 39 25.90 -14.17 -7.25
CA PRO A 39 25.54 -15.19 -8.23
C PRO A 39 25.04 -16.47 -7.54
N ILE A 40 24.06 -17.14 -8.14
CA ILE A 40 23.53 -18.41 -7.60
C ILE A 40 24.21 -19.65 -8.19
N ASN A 41 24.87 -19.48 -9.32
CA ASN A 41 25.60 -20.51 -10.05
C ASN A 41 26.75 -19.85 -10.84
N GLU A 42 27.55 -20.68 -11.50
CA GLU A 42 28.67 -20.23 -12.35
C GLU A 42 28.30 -20.17 -13.84
N GLU A 43 27.07 -20.56 -14.20
CA GLU A 43 26.62 -20.67 -15.59
C GLU A 43 26.35 -19.29 -16.18
N ILE A 44 27.17 -18.87 -17.14
CA ILE A 44 27.06 -17.57 -17.81
C ILE A 44 25.98 -17.65 -18.88
N LEU A 45 24.97 -16.77 -18.78
CA LEU A 45 23.87 -16.73 -19.74
C LEU A 45 24.29 -16.09 -21.06
N SER A 46 23.97 -16.73 -22.18
CA SER A 46 24.05 -16.11 -23.51
C SER A 46 22.85 -15.17 -23.75
N PRO A 47 22.93 -14.26 -24.75
CA PRO A 47 21.77 -13.45 -25.16
C PRO A 47 20.53 -14.29 -25.49
N GLN A 48 20.73 -15.47 -26.09
CA GLN A 48 19.66 -16.41 -26.43
C GLN A 48 19.02 -17.03 -25.18
N ASP A 49 19.83 -17.38 -24.17
CA ASP A 49 19.33 -17.93 -22.91
C ASP A 49 18.52 -16.90 -22.13
N CYS A 50 19.01 -15.65 -22.05
CA CYS A 50 18.26 -14.56 -21.44
C CYS A 50 16.92 -14.35 -22.15
N GLN A 51 16.91 -14.31 -23.49
CA GLN A 51 15.67 -14.16 -24.23
C GLN A 51 14.70 -15.32 -23.97
N LYS A 52 15.19 -16.57 -23.94
CA LYS A 52 14.37 -17.76 -23.66
C LYS A 52 13.72 -17.69 -22.27
N LEU A 53 14.50 -17.39 -21.23
CA LEU A 53 14.04 -17.25 -19.85
C LEU A 53 13.07 -16.07 -19.67
N ILE A 54 13.35 -14.94 -20.31
CA ILE A 54 12.51 -13.75 -20.19
C ILE A 54 11.19 -13.97 -20.92
N PHE A 55 11.23 -14.48 -22.14
CA PHE A 55 10.04 -14.58 -22.99
C PHE A 55 9.08 -15.69 -22.50
N SER A 56 9.55 -16.71 -21.77
CA SER A 56 8.67 -17.72 -21.18
C SER A 56 7.70 -17.11 -20.15
N MET A 57 8.04 -15.97 -19.54
CA MET A 57 7.16 -15.26 -18.61
C MET A 57 6.14 -14.36 -19.32
N LEU A 58 6.38 -13.97 -20.57
CA LEU A 58 5.64 -12.92 -21.26
C LEU A 58 4.60 -13.48 -22.22
N ASN A 59 3.39 -12.90 -22.18
CA ASN A 59 2.36 -13.15 -23.18
C ASN A 59 2.65 -12.39 -24.51
N ASN A 60 1.91 -12.72 -25.57
CA ASN A 60 2.15 -12.14 -26.91
C ASN A 60 2.01 -10.61 -26.95
N THR A 61 1.09 -10.04 -26.17
CA THR A 61 0.89 -8.58 -26.10
C THR A 61 2.06 -7.91 -25.42
N GLN A 62 2.51 -8.45 -24.29
CA GLN A 62 3.68 -8.00 -23.53
C GLN A 62 4.96 -8.10 -24.36
N ARG A 63 5.16 -9.19 -25.11
CA ARG A 63 6.32 -9.34 -26.02
C ARG A 63 6.34 -8.24 -27.09
N LYS A 64 5.19 -7.98 -27.71
CA LYS A 64 5.06 -6.91 -28.71
C LYS A 64 5.35 -5.54 -28.11
N GLU A 65 4.85 -5.27 -26.91
CA GLU A 65 5.11 -4.03 -26.19
C GLU A 65 6.60 -3.85 -25.88
N LEU A 66 7.25 -4.90 -25.35
CA LEU A 66 8.68 -4.91 -25.09
C LEU A 66 9.51 -4.70 -26.36
N GLU A 67 9.14 -5.31 -27.48
CA GLU A 67 9.85 -5.13 -28.75
C GLU A 67 9.70 -3.71 -29.33
N GLN A 68 8.57 -3.05 -29.05
CA GLN A 68 8.28 -1.69 -29.52
C GLN A 68 8.90 -0.61 -28.63
N ASN A 69 8.84 -0.79 -27.31
CA ASN A 69 9.23 0.23 -26.35
C ASN A 69 10.61 -0.02 -25.74
N TRP A 70 11.11 -1.26 -25.79
CA TRP A 70 12.35 -1.73 -25.13
C TRP A 70 12.33 -1.76 -23.61
N GLU A 71 11.24 -1.34 -22.98
CA GLU A 71 10.95 -1.56 -21.57
C GLU A 71 9.56 -2.15 -21.37
N LEU A 72 9.41 -2.99 -20.35
CA LEU A 72 8.14 -3.56 -19.94
C LEU A 72 8.11 -3.78 -18.42
N ASP A 73 7.13 -3.18 -17.75
CA ASP A 73 6.74 -3.54 -16.39
C ASP A 73 5.54 -4.49 -16.44
N CYS A 74 5.65 -5.67 -15.83
CA CYS A 74 4.56 -6.63 -15.74
C CYS A 74 4.61 -7.40 -14.42
N SER A 75 3.68 -8.33 -14.22
CA SER A 75 3.69 -9.25 -13.09
C SER A 75 3.57 -10.68 -13.56
N TYR A 76 4.22 -11.58 -12.83
CA TYR A 76 4.21 -13.00 -13.12
C TYR A 76 3.90 -13.77 -11.84
N GLY A 77 2.93 -14.68 -11.89
CA GLY A 77 2.48 -15.43 -10.71
C GLY A 77 2.71 -16.92 -10.88
N ILE A 78 3.38 -17.54 -9.90
CA ILE A 78 3.51 -19.00 -9.81
C ILE A 78 2.55 -19.49 -8.74
N LYS A 79 1.59 -20.33 -9.13
CA LYS A 79 0.58 -20.88 -8.23
C LYS A 79 1.26 -21.68 -7.12
N GLY A 80 0.95 -21.34 -5.87
CA GLY A 80 1.49 -22.04 -4.69
C GLY A 80 2.84 -21.53 -4.20
N LEU A 81 3.50 -20.61 -4.92
CA LEU A 81 4.80 -20.06 -4.56
C LEU A 81 4.70 -18.57 -4.19
N ALA A 82 4.75 -17.70 -5.20
CA ALA A 82 4.77 -16.26 -5.03
C ALA A 82 4.33 -15.54 -6.32
N ARG A 83 4.03 -14.25 -6.21
CA ARG A 83 3.95 -13.34 -7.35
C ARG A 83 5.27 -12.58 -7.45
N PHE A 84 5.62 -12.19 -8.67
CA PHE A 84 6.83 -11.45 -8.98
C PHE A 84 6.45 -10.21 -9.75
N ARG A 85 6.97 -9.06 -9.33
CA ARG A 85 6.99 -7.88 -10.19
C ARG A 85 8.20 -8.01 -11.12
N VAL A 86 7.96 -7.96 -12.42
CA VAL A 86 8.98 -8.18 -13.45
C VAL A 86 9.16 -6.88 -14.22
N ASN A 87 10.40 -6.40 -14.26
CA ASN A 87 10.81 -5.31 -15.13
C ASN A 87 11.80 -5.87 -16.16
N VAL A 88 11.46 -5.75 -17.45
CA VAL A 88 12.27 -6.22 -18.58
C VAL A 88 12.74 -5.02 -19.37
N TYR A 89 14.00 -5.02 -19.79
CA TYR A 89 14.62 -3.91 -20.53
C TYR A 89 15.71 -4.38 -21.50
N LYS A 90 16.09 -3.52 -22.45
CA LYS A 90 17.25 -3.73 -23.33
C LYS A 90 18.55 -3.31 -22.66
N GLU A 91 19.56 -4.18 -22.71
CA GLU A 91 20.92 -3.89 -22.27
C GLU A 91 21.92 -4.39 -23.32
N ARG A 92 22.77 -3.48 -23.84
CA ARG A 92 23.84 -3.79 -24.80
C ARG A 92 23.40 -4.69 -25.97
N GLY A 93 22.20 -4.46 -26.48
CA GLY A 93 21.61 -5.22 -27.59
C GLY A 93 20.85 -6.49 -27.19
N SER A 94 21.00 -6.97 -25.95
CA SER A 94 20.31 -8.14 -25.39
C SER A 94 19.14 -7.73 -24.50
N PHE A 95 18.29 -8.68 -24.12
CA PHE A 95 17.28 -8.46 -23.08
C PHE A 95 17.85 -8.78 -21.70
N ALA A 96 17.45 -8.00 -20.71
CA ALA A 96 17.74 -8.19 -19.31
C ALA A 96 16.44 -8.04 -18.49
N ALA A 97 16.41 -8.62 -17.30
CA ALA A 97 15.24 -8.53 -16.42
C ALA A 97 15.63 -8.44 -14.94
N CYS A 98 14.81 -7.71 -14.20
CA CYS A 98 14.82 -7.64 -12.75
C CYS A 98 13.45 -8.12 -12.23
N LEU A 99 13.46 -9.14 -11.38
CA LEU A 99 12.26 -9.71 -10.79
C LEU A 99 12.31 -9.50 -9.29
N ARG A 100 11.23 -8.98 -8.71
CA ARG A 100 11.08 -8.85 -7.26
C ARG A 100 10.04 -9.83 -6.76
N ALA A 101 10.42 -10.71 -5.84
CA ALA A 101 9.48 -11.57 -5.14
C ALA A 101 8.54 -10.73 -4.27
N LEU A 102 7.24 -10.93 -4.44
CA LEU A 102 6.20 -10.35 -3.61
C LEU A 102 5.78 -11.37 -2.55
N SER A 103 5.65 -10.93 -1.31
CA SER A 103 5.24 -11.79 -0.21
C SER A 103 3.84 -12.35 -0.47
N SER A 104 3.72 -13.68 -0.56
CA SER A 104 2.42 -14.35 -0.70
C SER A 104 1.61 -14.38 0.60
N LYS A 105 2.27 -14.21 1.75
CA LYS A 105 1.60 -14.26 3.06
C LYS A 105 1.08 -12.88 3.45
N ILE A 106 -0.24 -12.76 3.55
CA ILE A 106 -0.92 -11.60 4.10
C ILE A 106 -0.66 -11.57 5.61
N PRO A 107 -0.09 -10.48 6.18
CA PRO A 107 0.03 -10.34 7.62
C PRO A 107 -1.36 -10.29 8.26
N ASN A 108 -1.51 -10.95 9.41
CA ASN A 108 -2.73 -10.81 10.19
C ASN A 108 -2.85 -9.36 10.70
N PHE A 109 -4.08 -8.82 10.73
CA PHE A 109 -4.38 -7.50 11.28
C PHE A 109 -3.70 -7.22 12.64
N ASP A 110 -3.72 -8.18 13.55
CA ASP A 110 -3.14 -8.04 14.89
C ASP A 110 -1.60 -8.03 14.85
N GLN A 111 -0.97 -8.68 13.86
CA GLN A 111 0.48 -8.64 13.66
C GLN A 111 0.98 -7.26 13.21
N LEU A 112 0.13 -6.47 12.55
CA LEU A 112 0.45 -5.11 12.16
C LEU A 112 0.33 -4.11 13.31
N ASN A 113 -0.23 -4.53 14.45
CA ASN A 113 -0.49 -3.67 15.60
C ASN A 113 -1.29 -2.41 15.23
N LEU A 114 -2.28 -2.57 14.35
CA LEU A 114 -3.16 -1.49 13.93
C LEU A 114 -4.12 -1.13 15.08
N PRO A 115 -4.37 0.17 15.33
CA PRO A 115 -5.32 0.58 16.37
C PRO A 115 -6.74 0.08 16.09
N ASN A 116 -7.51 -0.22 17.14
CA ASN A 116 -8.89 -0.75 17.03
C ASN A 116 -9.81 0.12 16.16
N ILE A 117 -9.60 1.44 16.13
CA ILE A 117 -10.37 2.34 15.26
C ILE A 117 -10.28 1.94 13.78
N VAL A 118 -9.15 1.39 13.33
CA VAL A 118 -9.00 0.90 11.94
C VAL A 118 -9.93 -0.28 11.67
N ARG A 119 -10.08 -1.18 12.65
CA ARG A 119 -11.02 -2.31 12.60
C ARG A 119 -12.46 -1.81 12.57
N GLU A 120 -12.82 -0.90 13.47
CA GLU A 120 -14.16 -0.30 13.52
C GLU A 120 -14.53 0.42 12.22
N MET A 121 -13.58 1.10 11.56
CA MET A 121 -13.85 1.73 10.27
C MET A 121 -14.06 0.68 9.17
N ALA A 122 -13.29 -0.42 9.17
CA ALA A 122 -13.46 -1.51 8.19
C ALA A 122 -14.80 -2.25 8.31
N GLU A 123 -15.47 -2.17 9.46
CA GLU A 123 -16.80 -2.75 9.70
C GLU A 123 -17.95 -1.87 9.19
N ARG A 124 -17.67 -0.67 8.67
CA ARG A 124 -18.70 0.20 8.12
C ARG A 124 -19.38 -0.47 6.92
N PRO A 125 -20.70 -0.28 6.75
CA PRO A 125 -21.43 -0.91 5.65
C PRO A 125 -21.17 -0.23 4.30
N ARG A 126 -20.80 1.05 4.30
CA ARG A 126 -20.58 1.88 3.11
C ARG A 126 -19.76 3.12 3.41
N GLY A 127 -19.20 3.72 2.38
CA GLY A 127 -18.43 4.97 2.43
C GLY A 127 -16.99 4.77 1.93
N LEU A 128 -16.17 5.81 2.04
CA LEU A 128 -14.80 5.83 1.51
C LEU A 128 -13.78 5.78 2.65
N ILE A 129 -12.85 4.83 2.60
CA ILE A 129 -11.71 4.72 3.51
C ILE A 129 -10.43 4.86 2.71
N LEU A 130 -9.57 5.78 3.13
CA LEU A 130 -8.31 6.06 2.44
C LEU A 130 -7.12 5.64 3.27
N VAL A 131 -6.22 4.86 2.68
CA VAL A 131 -4.91 4.56 3.25
C VAL A 131 -3.87 5.28 2.42
N THR A 132 -3.13 6.22 3.02
CA THR A 132 -2.24 7.11 2.28
C THR A 132 -0.81 7.07 2.79
N GLY A 133 0.11 7.63 2.01
CA GLY A 133 1.53 7.73 2.34
C GLY A 133 2.40 7.44 1.12
N GLN A 134 3.68 7.76 1.22
CA GLN A 134 4.65 7.52 0.16
C GLN A 134 4.78 6.03 -0.25
N THR A 135 5.46 5.78 -1.36
CA THR A 135 5.77 4.41 -1.78
C THR A 135 6.57 3.69 -0.68
N GLY A 136 6.18 2.43 -0.41
CA GLY A 136 6.81 1.63 0.64
C GLY A 136 6.43 1.98 2.07
N SER A 137 5.34 2.75 2.31
CA SER A 137 4.83 3.06 3.65
C SER A 137 3.94 1.98 4.27
N GLY A 138 3.68 0.86 3.56
CA GLY A 138 2.86 -0.25 4.07
C GLY A 138 1.37 -0.18 3.73
N LYS A 139 0.96 0.70 2.80
CA LYS A 139 -0.45 0.87 2.38
C LYS A 139 -1.09 -0.45 1.93
N THR A 140 -0.47 -1.10 0.93
CA THR A 140 -0.99 -2.35 0.37
C THR A 140 -1.07 -3.45 1.43
N THR A 141 -0.06 -3.54 2.31
CA THR A 141 -0.04 -4.49 3.42
C THR A 141 -1.19 -4.24 4.42
N THR A 142 -1.47 -2.97 4.74
CA THR A 142 -2.57 -2.61 5.65
C THR A 142 -3.91 -2.93 5.04
N LEU A 143 -4.13 -2.56 3.78
CA LEU A 143 -5.35 -2.89 3.06
C LEU A 143 -5.54 -4.39 2.92
N ALA A 144 -4.47 -5.14 2.66
CA ALA A 144 -4.55 -6.59 2.59
C ALA A 144 -4.95 -7.22 3.93
N ALA A 145 -4.40 -6.74 5.04
CA ALA A 145 -4.79 -7.21 6.36
C ALA A 145 -6.26 -6.87 6.70
N ILE A 146 -6.75 -5.69 6.28
CA ILE A 146 -8.15 -5.29 6.44
C ILE A 146 -9.07 -6.19 5.61
N LEU A 147 -8.75 -6.39 4.32
CA LEU A 147 -9.57 -7.21 3.43
C LEU A 147 -9.56 -8.69 3.83
N ASP A 148 -8.43 -9.24 4.29
CA ASP A 148 -8.37 -10.61 4.82
C ASP A 148 -9.18 -10.75 6.11
N LEU A 149 -9.19 -9.73 6.98
CA LEU A 149 -10.07 -9.73 8.15
C LEU A 149 -11.55 -9.78 7.74
N ILE A 150 -11.95 -8.96 6.76
CA ILE A 150 -13.32 -8.97 6.22
C ILE A 150 -13.64 -10.34 5.62
N ASN A 151 -12.74 -10.89 4.79
CA ASN A 151 -12.89 -12.20 4.16
C ASN A 151 -13.14 -13.34 5.15
N ARG A 152 -12.66 -13.22 6.39
CA ARG A 152 -12.83 -14.23 7.44
C ARG A 152 -14.08 -13.98 8.29
N THR A 153 -14.56 -12.75 8.36
CA THR A 153 -15.61 -12.35 9.31
C THR A 153 -16.96 -12.06 8.64
N ARG A 154 -16.98 -11.65 7.37
CA ARG A 154 -18.17 -11.23 6.62
C ARG A 154 -18.38 -12.08 5.36
N SER A 155 -19.60 -12.07 4.83
CA SER A 155 -19.98 -12.75 3.59
C SER A 155 -20.30 -11.70 2.55
N GLU A 156 -19.28 -11.22 1.84
CA GLU A 156 -19.36 -10.08 0.93
C GLU A 156 -18.76 -10.45 -0.43
N HIS A 157 -19.15 -9.73 -1.47
CA HIS A 157 -18.45 -9.69 -2.74
C HIS A 157 -17.43 -8.53 -2.72
N ILE A 158 -16.15 -8.89 -2.83
CA ILE A 158 -15.02 -7.96 -2.77
C ILE A 158 -14.34 -7.91 -4.13
N LEU A 159 -14.35 -6.73 -4.74
CA LEU A 159 -13.69 -6.48 -6.01
C LEU A 159 -12.45 -5.60 -5.81
N THR A 160 -11.30 -6.03 -6.30
CA THR A 160 -10.08 -5.21 -6.27
C THR A 160 -9.65 -4.84 -7.68
N VAL A 161 -9.17 -3.61 -7.85
CA VAL A 161 -8.50 -3.13 -9.05
C VAL A 161 -7.11 -2.67 -8.65
N GLU A 162 -6.07 -3.30 -9.18
CA GLU A 162 -4.69 -3.15 -8.71
C GLU A 162 -3.69 -2.99 -9.88
N ASP A 163 -2.50 -2.46 -9.62
CA ASP A 163 -1.45 -2.21 -10.62
C ASP A 163 -0.05 -2.32 -9.98
N PRO A 164 0.52 -3.54 -9.83
CA PRO A 164 -0.09 -4.85 -10.05
C PRO A 164 -0.80 -5.43 -8.82
N ILE A 165 -1.39 -6.62 -8.94
CA ILE A 165 -1.89 -7.38 -7.78
C ILE A 165 -0.71 -7.83 -6.91
N GLU A 166 -0.65 -7.35 -5.66
CA GLU A 166 0.42 -7.68 -4.71
C GLU A 166 0.09 -8.91 -3.84
N TYR A 167 -1.13 -9.00 -3.33
CA TYR A 167 -1.59 -10.12 -2.48
C TYR A 167 -2.76 -10.83 -3.16
N VAL A 168 -2.75 -12.16 -3.12
CA VAL A 168 -3.86 -12.97 -3.64
C VAL A 168 -4.72 -13.44 -2.47
N PHE A 169 -6.01 -13.17 -2.54
CA PHE A 169 -6.96 -13.57 -1.50
C PHE A 169 -7.65 -14.88 -1.90
N PRO A 170 -7.55 -15.94 -1.09
CA PRO A 170 -8.40 -17.11 -1.27
C PRO A 170 -9.85 -16.77 -0.89
N ASN A 171 -10.82 -17.39 -1.54
CA ASN A 171 -12.21 -17.29 -1.11
C ASN A 171 -12.40 -18.08 0.19
N ILE A 172 -12.76 -17.39 1.28
CA ILE A 172 -13.00 -18.00 2.60
C ILE A 172 -14.47 -17.88 2.96
N LYS A 173 -14.90 -16.69 3.41
CA LYS A 173 -16.31 -16.36 3.69
C LYS A 173 -16.85 -15.33 2.71
N SER A 174 -15.96 -14.49 2.16
CA SER A 174 -16.24 -13.56 1.06
C SER A 174 -15.76 -14.13 -0.29
N LEU A 175 -16.35 -13.63 -1.37
CA LEU A 175 -15.93 -13.86 -2.75
C LEU A 175 -14.99 -12.73 -3.19
N PHE A 176 -13.80 -13.08 -3.71
CA PHE A 176 -12.87 -12.12 -4.28
C PHE A 176 -12.84 -12.18 -5.81
N HIS A 177 -12.94 -11.01 -6.44
CA HIS A 177 -12.55 -10.79 -7.82
C HIS A 177 -11.44 -9.73 -7.87
N GLN A 178 -10.23 -10.15 -8.21
CA GLN A 178 -9.08 -9.25 -8.32
C GLN A 178 -8.77 -8.99 -9.78
N ARG A 179 -8.63 -7.72 -10.16
CA ARG A 179 -8.39 -7.28 -11.54
C ARG A 179 -7.12 -6.45 -11.60
N GLN A 180 -6.14 -6.92 -12.36
CA GLN A 180 -4.93 -6.17 -12.62
C GLN A 180 -5.10 -5.25 -13.82
N LYS A 181 -4.73 -3.98 -13.68
CA LYS A 181 -4.66 -3.06 -14.81
C LYS A 181 -3.60 -3.53 -15.82
N GLY A 182 -3.95 -3.47 -17.10
CA GLY A 182 -3.12 -3.96 -18.21
C GLY A 182 -3.32 -5.44 -18.54
N GLU A 183 -3.85 -6.24 -17.62
CA GLU A 183 -4.12 -7.67 -17.83
C GLU A 183 -5.63 -7.96 -17.85
N ASP A 184 -6.36 -7.61 -16.78
CA ASP A 184 -7.79 -7.91 -16.61
C ASP A 184 -8.70 -6.70 -16.88
N THR A 185 -8.12 -5.50 -16.94
CA THR A 185 -8.82 -4.25 -17.29
C THR A 185 -7.88 -3.27 -17.96
N LYS A 186 -8.41 -2.42 -18.84
CA LYS A 186 -7.63 -1.39 -19.54
C LYS A 186 -7.23 -0.22 -18.63
N SER A 187 -8.06 0.11 -17.64
CA SER A 187 -7.82 1.21 -16.71
C SER A 187 -8.60 1.03 -15.41
N PHE A 188 -8.21 1.78 -14.37
CA PHE A 188 -8.94 1.86 -13.11
C PHE A 188 -10.37 2.36 -13.33
N ALA A 189 -10.55 3.46 -14.06
CA ALA A 189 -11.87 4.00 -14.38
C ALA A 189 -12.76 3.00 -15.12
N ASN A 190 -12.22 2.24 -16.08
CA ASN A 190 -12.98 1.22 -16.80
C ASN A 190 -13.46 0.10 -15.87
N ALA A 191 -12.58 -0.38 -14.99
CA ALA A 191 -12.95 -1.40 -14.00
C ALA A 191 -13.98 -0.86 -12.99
N LEU A 192 -13.83 0.36 -12.50
CA LEU A 192 -14.78 0.97 -11.56
C LEU A 192 -16.17 1.16 -12.17
N LYS A 193 -16.26 1.58 -13.43
CA LYS A 193 -17.54 1.69 -14.15
C LYS A 193 -18.23 0.32 -14.28
N ALA A 194 -17.45 -0.71 -14.56
CA ALA A 194 -17.95 -2.08 -14.69
C ALA A 194 -18.37 -2.65 -13.33
N ALA A 195 -17.56 -2.40 -12.28
CA ALA A 195 -17.79 -2.87 -10.91
C ALA A 195 -19.18 -2.49 -10.40
N LEU A 196 -19.71 -1.30 -10.73
CA LEU A 196 -21.06 -0.87 -10.36
C LEU A 196 -22.20 -1.76 -10.88
N ARG A 197 -21.91 -2.70 -11.80
CA ARG A 197 -22.86 -3.69 -12.34
C ARG A 197 -22.43 -5.14 -12.06
N GLU A 198 -21.36 -5.33 -11.31
CA GLU A 198 -20.80 -6.63 -10.96
C GLU A 198 -21.27 -7.07 -9.55
N ASP A 199 -22.20 -6.33 -8.94
CA ASP A 199 -22.76 -6.58 -7.59
C ASP A 199 -21.70 -6.66 -6.45
N PRO A 200 -20.69 -5.77 -6.37
CA PRO A 200 -19.75 -5.75 -5.26
C PRO A 200 -20.36 -5.09 -4.03
N ASP A 201 -20.06 -5.60 -2.84
CA ASP A 201 -20.30 -4.88 -1.59
C ASP A 201 -19.12 -3.95 -1.27
N ILE A 202 -17.91 -4.40 -1.61
CA ILE A 202 -16.64 -3.73 -1.29
C ILE A 202 -15.79 -3.59 -2.54
N VAL A 203 -15.23 -2.40 -2.75
CA VAL A 203 -14.33 -2.10 -3.87
C VAL A 203 -13.00 -1.56 -3.37
N LEU A 204 -11.89 -2.20 -3.75
CA LEU A 204 -10.54 -1.65 -3.58
C LEU A 204 -10.08 -0.99 -4.87
N VAL A 205 -9.76 0.30 -4.80
CA VAL A 205 -9.08 1.06 -5.84
C VAL A 205 -7.61 1.20 -5.45
N GLY A 206 -6.75 0.40 -6.08
CA GLY A 206 -5.33 0.28 -5.76
C GLY A 206 -4.63 1.63 -5.71
N GLU A 207 -4.94 2.55 -6.63
CA GLU A 207 -4.48 3.94 -6.54
C GLU A 207 -5.44 4.90 -7.24
N MET A 208 -5.68 6.06 -6.62
CA MET A 208 -6.52 7.12 -7.17
C MET A 208 -5.67 8.30 -7.67
N ARG A 209 -5.16 8.18 -8.91
CA ARG A 209 -4.29 9.20 -9.53
C ARG A 209 -5.06 10.29 -10.28
N ASP A 210 -5.98 9.86 -11.14
CA ASP A 210 -6.68 10.70 -12.09
C ASP A 210 -8.09 11.08 -11.61
N LEU A 211 -8.60 12.18 -12.19
CA LEU A 211 -9.91 12.75 -11.87
C LEU A 211 -11.03 11.73 -12.03
N GLU A 212 -11.00 10.95 -13.11
CA GLU A 212 -12.06 10.01 -13.44
C GLU A 212 -12.17 8.89 -12.39
N THR A 213 -11.02 8.32 -12.00
CA THR A 213 -10.93 7.28 -10.97
C THR A 213 -11.38 7.81 -9.61
N ILE A 214 -10.94 9.02 -9.22
CA ILE A 214 -11.36 9.65 -7.95
C ILE A 214 -12.87 9.90 -7.95
N SER A 215 -13.41 10.44 -9.04
CA SER A 215 -14.84 10.72 -9.19
C SER A 215 -15.69 9.46 -9.06
N LEU A 216 -15.29 8.37 -9.72
CA LEU A 216 -15.98 7.09 -9.65
C LEU A 216 -15.91 6.46 -8.25
N ALA A 217 -14.76 6.55 -7.57
CA ALA A 217 -14.60 6.04 -6.21
C ALA A 217 -15.50 6.77 -5.20
N ILE A 218 -15.55 8.11 -5.27
CA ILE A 218 -16.45 8.92 -4.43
C ILE A 218 -17.91 8.58 -4.73
N SER A 219 -18.26 8.45 -6.02
CA SER A 219 -19.62 8.11 -6.43
C SER A 219 -20.03 6.72 -5.93
N ALA A 220 -19.16 5.72 -6.05
CA ALA A 220 -19.42 4.36 -5.55
C ALA A 220 -19.63 4.33 -4.02
N ALA A 221 -18.82 5.10 -3.29
CA ALA A 221 -18.95 5.25 -1.84
C ALA A 221 -20.28 5.92 -1.45
N GLU A 222 -20.73 6.91 -2.22
CA GLU A 222 -22.01 7.58 -2.01
C GLU A 222 -23.20 6.68 -2.36
N THR A 223 -23.09 5.83 -3.39
CA THR A 223 -24.15 4.91 -3.83
C THR A 223 -24.26 3.63 -3.02
N GLY A 224 -23.54 3.53 -1.90
CA GLY A 224 -23.76 2.48 -0.90
C GLY A 224 -22.70 1.40 -0.83
N HIS A 225 -21.58 1.52 -1.54
CA HIS A 225 -20.46 0.60 -1.46
C HIS A 225 -19.48 1.01 -0.37
N LEU A 226 -18.76 0.05 0.21
CA LEU A 226 -17.55 0.35 0.98
C LEU A 226 -16.34 0.40 0.04
N VAL A 227 -15.77 1.58 -0.14
CA VAL A 227 -14.65 1.79 -1.06
C VAL A 227 -13.37 2.01 -0.27
N PHE A 228 -12.34 1.22 -0.57
CA PHE A 228 -10.98 1.45 -0.13
C PHE A 228 -10.17 2.09 -1.25
N GLY A 229 -9.39 3.12 -0.93
CA GLY A 229 -8.53 3.80 -1.90
C GLY A 229 -7.16 4.13 -1.35
N THR A 230 -6.17 4.26 -2.23
CA THR A 230 -4.85 4.80 -1.85
C THR A 230 -4.49 6.09 -2.58
N LEU A 231 -3.74 6.94 -1.88
CA LEU A 231 -3.07 8.12 -2.41
C LEU A 231 -1.66 8.22 -1.83
N HIS A 232 -0.80 9.02 -2.48
CA HIS A 232 0.59 9.26 -2.07
C HIS A 232 0.77 10.47 -1.14
N THR A 233 -0.31 10.98 -0.54
CA THR A 233 -0.31 12.09 0.41
C THR A 233 0.12 11.65 1.81
N ASN A 234 0.83 12.53 2.52
CA ASN A 234 1.44 12.20 3.82
C ASN A 234 0.62 12.67 5.04
N SER A 235 -0.54 13.30 4.84
CA SER A 235 -1.44 13.73 5.92
C SER A 235 -2.91 13.63 5.49
N ALA A 236 -3.81 13.57 6.47
CA ALA A 236 -5.24 13.51 6.28
C ALA A 236 -5.77 14.79 5.61
N ALA A 237 -5.35 15.96 6.10
CA ALA A 237 -5.71 17.26 5.51
C ALA A 237 -5.23 17.37 4.05
N GLY A 238 -3.96 17.01 3.79
CA GLY A 238 -3.40 17.05 2.43
C GLY A 238 -4.06 16.02 1.49
N THR A 239 -4.59 14.92 2.03
CA THR A 239 -5.38 13.95 1.25
C THR A 239 -6.70 14.55 0.78
N VAL A 240 -7.40 15.26 1.67
CA VAL A 240 -8.64 15.98 1.31
C VAL A 240 -8.37 17.01 0.23
N ASP A 241 -7.35 17.87 0.41
CA ASP A 241 -6.98 18.89 -0.58
C ASP A 241 -6.61 18.26 -1.93
N ARG A 242 -5.77 17.20 -1.93
CA ARG A 242 -5.36 16.51 -3.15
C ARG A 242 -6.54 15.95 -3.95
N ILE A 243 -7.54 15.40 -3.27
CA ILE A 243 -8.76 14.87 -3.90
C ILE A 243 -9.58 16.00 -4.53
N ILE A 244 -9.66 17.17 -3.90
CA ILE A 244 -10.44 18.29 -4.40
C ILE A 244 -9.71 19.00 -5.56
N ASP A 245 -8.39 19.17 -5.44
CA ASP A 245 -7.57 19.97 -6.35
C ASP A 245 -7.40 19.37 -7.74
N VAL A 246 -7.68 18.06 -7.93
CA VAL A 246 -7.73 17.47 -9.29
C VAL A 246 -8.93 17.96 -10.08
N PHE A 247 -9.98 18.45 -9.42
CA PHE A 247 -11.21 18.87 -10.09
C PHE A 247 -11.14 20.34 -10.52
N PRO A 248 -11.73 20.68 -11.68
CA PRO A 248 -11.93 22.08 -12.08
C PRO A 248 -12.68 22.88 -11.01
N ALA A 249 -12.36 24.16 -10.88
CA ALA A 249 -12.88 25.04 -9.82
C ALA A 249 -14.42 25.05 -9.70
N ASN A 250 -15.12 24.94 -10.83
CA ASN A 250 -16.59 24.89 -10.87
C ASN A 250 -17.19 23.59 -10.31
N GLN A 251 -16.41 22.51 -10.19
CA GLN A 251 -16.84 21.22 -9.63
C GLN A 251 -16.41 21.02 -8.18
N GLN A 252 -15.41 21.76 -7.70
CA GLN A 252 -14.83 21.55 -6.36
C GLN A 252 -15.86 21.67 -5.23
N ALA A 253 -16.83 22.58 -5.33
CA ALA A 253 -17.87 22.72 -4.30
C ALA A 253 -18.75 21.46 -4.19
N GLN A 254 -19.11 20.87 -5.34
CA GLN A 254 -19.87 19.62 -5.38
C GLN A 254 -19.04 18.46 -4.81
N ILE A 255 -17.77 18.35 -5.21
CA ILE A 255 -16.88 17.29 -4.72
C ILE A 255 -16.63 17.40 -3.21
N ARG A 256 -16.49 18.61 -2.67
CA ARG A 256 -16.41 18.82 -1.21
C ARG A 256 -17.66 18.30 -0.50
N ALA A 257 -18.85 18.56 -1.06
CA ALA A 257 -20.09 18.06 -0.49
C ALA A 257 -20.15 16.52 -0.51
N MET A 258 -19.90 15.91 -1.66
CA MET A 258 -19.90 14.43 -1.82
C MET A 258 -18.86 13.77 -0.92
N LEU A 259 -17.63 14.30 -0.88
CA LEU A 259 -16.57 13.80 -0.02
C LEU A 259 -16.90 13.95 1.46
N SER A 260 -17.49 15.08 1.88
CA SER A 260 -17.89 15.30 3.27
C SER A 260 -18.94 14.29 3.77
N ASN A 261 -19.73 13.72 2.86
CA ASN A 261 -20.79 12.77 3.17
C ASN A 261 -20.32 11.31 3.07
N SER A 262 -19.41 11.02 2.15
CA SER A 262 -18.96 9.65 1.84
C SER A 262 -17.70 9.23 2.59
N LEU A 263 -16.78 10.14 2.90
CA LEU A 263 -15.53 9.83 3.57
C LEU A 263 -15.79 9.34 5.01
N ILE A 264 -15.18 8.21 5.37
CA ILE A 264 -15.24 7.59 6.71
C ILE A 264 -13.99 7.93 7.49
N ALA A 265 -12.83 7.69 6.89
CA ALA A 265 -11.54 7.87 7.54
C ALA A 265 -10.39 8.02 6.55
N VAL A 266 -9.32 8.67 7.02
CA VAL A 266 -8.03 8.71 6.34
C VAL A 266 -6.94 8.23 7.29
N PHE A 267 -6.18 7.24 6.85
CA PHE A 267 -5.07 6.63 7.56
C PHE A 267 -3.76 6.93 6.81
N SER A 268 -3.07 7.99 7.20
CA SER A 268 -1.79 8.38 6.56
C SER A 268 -0.62 7.71 7.25
N GLN A 269 0.13 6.88 6.52
CA GLN A 269 1.12 5.95 7.07
C GLN A 269 2.56 6.38 6.77
N ASN A 270 3.44 6.10 7.73
CA ASN A 270 4.88 6.15 7.54
C ASN A 270 5.54 4.92 8.20
N LEU A 271 6.72 4.53 7.71
CA LEU A 271 7.53 3.48 8.33
C LEU A 271 8.82 4.09 8.90
N VAL A 272 9.04 3.85 10.19
CA VAL A 272 10.20 4.33 10.94
C VAL A 272 11.10 3.15 11.29
N LYS A 273 12.42 3.31 11.21
CA LYS A 273 13.35 2.24 11.56
C LYS A 273 13.26 1.92 13.06
N LYS A 274 13.14 0.63 13.40
CA LYS A 274 13.14 0.20 14.80
C LYS A 274 14.54 0.26 15.40
N LYS A 275 14.60 0.50 16.70
CA LYS A 275 15.81 0.31 17.50
C LYS A 275 16.03 -1.19 17.73
N ASN A 276 17.19 -1.70 17.34
CA ASN A 276 17.64 -3.08 17.61
C ASN A 276 16.58 -4.16 17.32
N PRO A 277 16.05 -4.26 16.08
CA PRO A 277 15.08 -5.30 15.76
C PRO A 277 15.71 -6.68 15.96
N LYS A 278 14.97 -7.59 16.62
CA LYS A 278 15.45 -8.97 16.80
C LYS A 278 15.42 -9.72 15.46
N PRO A 279 16.26 -10.75 15.27
CA PRO A 279 16.15 -11.64 14.11
C PRO A 279 14.70 -12.18 13.98
N GLY A 280 14.12 -12.05 12.79
CA GLY A 280 12.74 -12.45 12.51
C GLY A 280 11.66 -11.40 12.78
N GLU A 281 11.98 -10.26 13.39
CA GLU A 281 11.04 -9.14 13.53
C GLU A 281 11.11 -8.17 12.35
N PHE A 282 9.99 -7.50 12.05
CA PHE A 282 10.00 -6.37 11.13
C PHE A 282 10.97 -5.28 11.60
N GLY A 283 11.97 -4.95 10.77
CA GLY A 283 12.97 -3.91 11.07
C GLY A 283 12.44 -2.47 11.08
N ARG A 284 11.17 -2.27 10.74
CA ARG A 284 10.48 -0.98 10.73
C ARG A 284 9.19 -1.08 11.53
N ALA A 285 8.82 0.01 12.20
CA ALA A 285 7.54 0.20 12.86
C ALA A 285 6.65 1.12 12.02
N MET A 286 5.38 0.79 11.92
CA MET A 286 4.38 1.66 11.29
C MET A 286 3.94 2.73 12.28
N VAL A 287 3.79 3.95 11.77
CA VAL A 287 3.10 5.05 12.45
C VAL A 287 2.01 5.58 11.53
N GLN A 288 0.88 5.97 12.12
CA GLN A 288 -0.25 6.50 11.38
C GLN A 288 -0.72 7.83 11.98
N GLU A 289 -0.98 8.80 11.10
CA GLU A 289 -1.98 9.83 11.37
C GLU A 289 -3.35 9.24 11.04
N ILE A 290 -4.30 9.40 11.97
CA ILE A 290 -5.63 8.81 11.92
C ILE A 290 -6.65 9.92 12.01
N MET A 291 -7.40 10.13 10.93
CA MET A 291 -8.57 11.00 10.88
C MET A 291 -9.82 10.16 10.72
N VAL A 292 -10.79 10.34 11.60
CA VAL A 292 -12.15 9.79 11.47
C VAL A 292 -13.10 10.95 11.17
N ILE A 293 -14.00 10.77 10.21
CA ILE A 293 -14.94 11.82 9.82
C ILE A 293 -16.04 11.99 10.88
N THR A 294 -16.06 13.18 11.46
CA THR A 294 -17.09 13.66 12.39
C THR A 294 -17.93 14.75 11.72
N PRO A 295 -19.10 15.13 12.27
CA PRO A 295 -19.85 16.28 11.74
C PRO A 295 -19.02 17.57 11.64
N ALA A 296 -18.11 17.80 12.59
CA ALA A 296 -17.20 18.95 12.57
C ALA A 296 -16.21 18.87 11.41
N ILE A 297 -15.54 17.72 11.21
CA ILE A 297 -14.58 17.54 10.12
C ILE A 297 -15.31 17.56 8.76
N ALA A 298 -16.47 16.92 8.65
CA ALA A 298 -17.29 16.98 7.44
C ALA A 298 -17.64 18.43 7.07
N ASN A 299 -17.96 19.26 8.07
CA ASN A 299 -18.19 20.69 7.84
C ASN A 299 -16.92 21.43 7.39
N LEU A 300 -15.76 21.14 7.99
CA LEU A 300 -14.48 21.71 7.54
C LEU A 300 -14.18 21.34 6.07
N ILE A 301 -14.46 20.11 5.66
CA ILE A 301 -14.32 19.66 4.27
C ILE A 301 -15.27 20.46 3.37
N ARG A 302 -16.56 20.58 3.75
CA ARG A 302 -17.57 21.29 2.95
C ARG A 302 -17.21 22.77 2.72
N GLU A 303 -16.73 23.43 3.78
CA GLU A 303 -16.35 24.84 3.80
C GLU A 303 -14.95 25.11 3.21
N GLY A 304 -14.22 24.08 2.76
CA GLY A 304 -12.86 24.25 2.22
C GLY A 304 -11.83 24.70 3.25
N LYS A 305 -11.99 24.29 4.52
CA LYS A 305 -11.13 24.63 5.66
C LYS A 305 -10.24 23.46 6.07
N ALA A 306 -9.72 22.72 5.10
CA ALA A 306 -8.86 21.55 5.33
C ALA A 306 -7.66 21.81 6.27
N PRO A 307 -6.98 22.98 6.27
CA PRO A 307 -5.89 23.24 7.22
C PRO A 307 -6.30 23.14 8.70
N GLN A 308 -7.58 23.36 9.03
CA GLN A 308 -8.09 23.27 10.40
C GLN A 308 -8.33 21.82 10.86
N ILE A 309 -8.30 20.86 9.94
CA ILE A 309 -8.48 19.43 10.24
C ILE A 309 -7.41 18.92 11.21
N TYR A 310 -6.17 19.42 11.12
CA TYR A 310 -5.10 19.02 12.04
C TYR A 310 -5.48 19.24 13.51
N SER A 311 -6.02 20.42 13.83
CA SER A 311 -6.48 20.76 15.19
C SER A 311 -7.68 19.90 15.61
N ALA A 312 -8.54 19.53 14.67
CA ALA A 312 -9.65 18.61 14.93
C ALA A 312 -9.15 17.19 15.26
N ILE A 313 -8.11 16.71 14.57
CA ILE A 313 -7.46 15.41 14.87
C ILE A 313 -6.83 15.46 16.26
N GLN A 314 -6.09 16.52 16.60
CA GLN A 314 -5.45 16.67 17.93
C GLN A 314 -6.46 16.58 19.08
N THR A 315 -7.65 17.15 18.90
CA THR A 315 -8.71 17.15 19.94
C THR A 315 -9.60 15.90 19.88
N GLY A 316 -9.51 15.12 18.80
CA GLY A 316 -10.31 13.92 18.53
C GLY A 316 -9.80 12.61 19.14
N MET A 317 -8.82 12.64 20.05
CA MET A 317 -8.21 11.42 20.62
C MET A 317 -9.22 10.42 21.22
N LYS A 318 -10.30 10.92 21.85
CA LYS A 318 -11.36 10.06 22.41
C LYS A 318 -12.13 9.27 21.35
N LEU A 319 -12.05 9.69 20.08
CA LEU A 319 -12.67 9.04 18.92
C LEU A 319 -11.65 8.17 18.16
N GLY A 320 -10.50 7.87 18.76
CA GLY A 320 -9.43 7.10 18.13
C GLY A 320 -8.58 7.87 17.12
N MET A 321 -8.76 9.19 17.01
CA MET A 321 -7.92 10.03 16.15
C MET A 321 -6.53 10.23 16.76
N GLN A 322 -5.54 10.42 15.90
CA GLN A 322 -4.15 10.61 16.31
C GLN A 322 -3.40 11.41 15.24
N THR A 323 -2.62 12.42 15.64
CA THR A 323 -1.71 13.09 14.69
C THR A 323 -0.47 12.25 14.41
N MET A 324 0.22 12.51 13.30
CA MET A 324 1.51 11.86 13.02
C MET A 324 2.50 12.04 14.19
N GLU A 325 2.62 13.25 14.72
CA GLU A 325 3.53 13.58 15.82
C GLU A 325 3.18 12.84 17.12
N GLN A 326 1.89 12.68 17.44
CA GLN A 326 1.46 11.87 18.59
C GLN A 326 1.85 10.40 18.43
N GLY A 327 1.64 9.83 17.23
CA GLY A 327 2.05 8.46 16.92
C GLY A 327 3.57 8.26 17.04
N LEU A 328 4.35 9.19 16.49
CA LEU A 328 5.82 9.19 16.60
C LEU A 328 6.28 9.30 18.05
N ALA A 329 5.68 10.20 18.83
CA ALA A 329 6.00 10.36 20.25
C ALA A 329 5.76 9.06 21.03
N ASN A 330 4.64 8.36 20.76
CA ASN A 330 4.32 7.08 21.38
C ASN A 330 5.38 6.00 21.07
N LEU A 331 5.88 5.93 19.83
CA LEU A 331 6.94 5.00 19.45
C LEU A 331 8.29 5.32 20.11
N VAL A 332 8.61 6.61 20.33
CA VAL A 332 9.83 7.03 21.03
C VAL A 332 9.73 6.71 22.52
N VAL A 333 8.61 7.06 23.17
CA VAL A 333 8.39 6.85 24.60
C VAL A 333 8.35 5.36 24.96
N SER A 334 7.80 4.53 24.09
CA SER A 334 7.82 3.06 24.24
C SER A 334 9.17 2.42 23.92
N GLY A 335 10.16 3.20 23.44
CA GLY A 335 11.50 2.72 23.12
C GLY A 335 11.61 1.91 21.82
N VAL A 336 10.56 1.88 21.00
CA VAL A 336 10.51 1.13 19.73
C VAL A 336 11.40 1.79 18.68
N VAL A 337 11.45 3.12 18.65
CA VAL A 337 12.28 3.91 17.71
C VAL A 337 13.13 4.93 18.46
N SER A 338 14.23 5.38 17.86
CA SER A 338 15.02 6.47 18.44
C SER A 338 14.34 7.82 18.21
N PHE A 339 14.63 8.81 19.06
CA PHE A 339 14.14 10.17 18.88
C PHE A 339 14.60 10.79 17.56
N GLU A 340 15.85 10.54 17.16
CA GLU A 340 16.43 11.00 15.89
C GLU A 340 15.68 10.45 14.67
N GLU A 341 15.41 9.14 14.65
CA GLU A 341 14.63 8.51 13.57
C GLU A 341 13.21 9.07 13.51
N ALA A 342 12.57 9.29 14.66
CA ALA A 342 11.24 9.89 14.72
C ALA A 342 11.22 11.34 14.20
N ILE A 343 12.19 12.17 14.59
CA ILE A 343 12.33 13.56 14.11
C ILE A 343 12.50 13.59 12.59
N SER A 344 13.29 12.67 12.01
CA SER A 344 13.50 12.60 10.55
C SER A 344 12.21 12.32 9.75
N LYS A 345 11.16 11.81 10.41
CA LYS A 345 9.87 11.46 9.81
C LYS A 345 8.74 12.41 10.21
N SER A 346 9.02 13.40 11.04
CA SER A 346 8.05 14.36 11.56
C SER A 346 7.90 15.57 10.64
N ALA A 347 6.67 15.97 10.34
CA ALA A 347 6.43 17.24 9.64
C ALA A 347 6.50 18.43 10.60
N ARG A 348 6.32 18.20 11.91
CA ARG A 348 6.39 19.24 12.96
C ARG A 348 7.35 18.84 14.08
N PRO A 349 8.69 18.94 13.86
CA PRO A 349 9.69 18.50 14.84
C PRO A 349 9.54 19.12 16.23
N ASP A 350 9.21 20.41 16.31
CA ASP A 350 9.03 21.13 17.59
C ASP A 350 7.86 20.56 18.40
N GLU A 351 6.76 20.22 17.72
CA GLU A 351 5.60 19.60 18.36
C GLU A 351 5.93 18.20 18.88
N LEU A 352 6.62 17.39 18.07
CA LEU A 352 7.10 16.07 18.47
C LEU A 352 8.03 16.17 19.71
N GLN A 353 8.98 17.10 19.71
CA GLN A 353 9.89 17.32 20.84
C GLN A 353 9.13 17.66 22.13
N ARG A 354 8.12 18.55 22.03
CA ARG A 354 7.25 18.91 23.15
C ARG A 354 6.46 17.69 23.67
N LEU A 355 5.90 16.88 22.78
CA LEU A 355 5.13 15.69 23.15
C LEU A 355 6.00 14.64 23.87
N VAL A 356 7.20 14.36 23.34
CA VAL A 356 8.15 13.42 23.95
C VAL A 356 8.61 13.90 25.34
N SER A 357 8.94 15.19 25.46
CA SER A 357 9.36 15.79 26.73
C SER A 357 8.25 15.77 27.78
N GLY A 358 7.01 16.08 27.37
CA GLY A 358 5.84 16.05 28.25
C GLY A 358 5.50 14.63 28.74
N ALA A 359 5.57 13.64 27.86
CA ALA A 359 5.34 12.23 28.20
C ALA A 359 6.42 11.68 29.16
N GLY A 360 7.69 12.05 28.96
CA GLY A 360 8.78 11.70 29.86
C GLY A 360 8.59 12.25 31.28
N ALA A 361 8.12 13.50 31.41
CA ALA A 361 7.82 14.12 32.70
C ALA A 361 6.63 13.45 33.44
N ALA A 362 5.61 13.00 32.70
CA ALA A 362 4.48 12.28 33.27
C ALA A 362 4.87 10.87 33.77
N SER A 363 5.71 10.15 33.02
CA SER A 363 6.23 8.83 33.39
C SER A 363 7.11 8.87 34.65
N MET A 364 7.95 9.90 34.80
CA MET A 364 8.74 10.11 36.02
C MET A 364 7.86 10.37 37.24
N LYS A 365 6.85 11.26 37.13
CA LYS A 365 5.92 11.55 38.24
C LYS A 365 5.08 10.34 38.68
N ALA A 366 4.76 9.43 37.76
CA ALA A 366 4.03 8.19 38.09
C ALA A 366 4.92 7.21 38.88
N LYS A 367 6.21 7.13 38.56
CA LYS A 367 7.17 6.26 39.28
C LYS A 367 7.54 6.78 40.68
N THR A 368 7.42 8.08 40.94
CA THR A 368 7.70 8.66 42.27
C THR A 368 6.52 8.56 43.25
N LYS A 369 5.35 8.10 42.79
CA LYS A 369 4.13 7.94 43.60
C LYS A 369 3.84 6.49 44.01
N VAL A 370 4.75 5.56 43.73
CA VAL A 370 4.65 4.14 44.13
C VAL A 370 5.58 3.86 45.31
#